data_AF-A0A351BHC0-F1
#
_entry.id   AF-A0A351BHC0-F1
#
_cell.length_a   1.000
_cell.length_b   1.000
_cell.length_c   1.000
_cell.angle_alpha   90.00
_cell.angle_beta   90.00
_cell.angle_gamma   90.00
#
_symmetry.space_group_name_H-M   'P 1'
#
loop_
_entity.id
_entity.type
_entity.pdbx_description
1 polymer ?
#
loop_
_entity_poly.entity_id
_entity_poly.type
_entity_poly.pdbx_seq_one_letter_code
_entity_poly.pdbx_strand_id
1 'polypeptide(L)' 'LFPAPTLFRSYDAHDRRREAPAAPDEVWRVVRGGSWLDPRGDARCGVRRWYRPDGRDGSLGFRVVLRSSPVLPL' A
#
# COMPACT_ATOMS: atom_id res chain seq x y z
N LEU A 1 4.34 30.18 -15.32
CA LEU A 1 4.31 28.74 -15.65
C LEU A 1 3.69 28.00 -14.48
N PHE A 2 2.37 27.78 -14.52
CA PHE A 2 1.67 27.07 -13.47
C PHE A 2 2.06 25.58 -13.51
N PRO A 3 2.42 24.94 -12.39
CA PRO A 3 2.78 23.53 -12.39
C PRO A 3 1.54 22.68 -12.72
N ALA A 4 1.75 21.62 -13.49
CA ALA A 4 0.72 20.71 -13.99
C ALA A 4 -0.16 20.15 -12.85
N PRO A 5 -1.44 19.86 -13.12
CA PRO A 5 -2.34 19.29 -12.12
C PRO A 5 -1.80 17.93 -11.67
N THR A 6 -1.66 17.76 -10.36
CA THR A 6 -1.22 16.54 -9.69
C THR A 6 -2.28 15.45 -9.86
N LEU A 7 -2.39 14.88 -11.06
CA LEU A 7 -3.08 13.62 -11.27
C LEU A 7 -2.34 12.58 -10.43
N PHE A 8 -3.04 12.06 -9.41
CA PHE A 8 -2.83 10.78 -8.74
C PHE A 8 -1.41 10.20 -8.89
N ARG A 9 -0.55 10.45 -7.88
CA ARG A 9 0.83 9.93 -7.76
C ARG A 9 1.01 8.63 -8.56
N SER A 10 1.78 8.69 -9.63
CA SER A 10 2.15 7.49 -10.38
C SER A 10 2.79 6.52 -9.40
N TYR A 11 2.17 5.35 -9.23
CA TYR A 11 2.78 4.29 -8.45
C TYR A 11 3.91 3.70 -9.30
N ASP A 12 5.15 4.03 -8.94
CA ASP A 12 6.30 3.31 -9.48
C ASP A 12 6.51 2.03 -8.66
N ALA A 13 6.35 0.87 -9.32
CA ALA A 13 6.56 -0.42 -8.70
C ALA A 13 8.04 -0.70 -8.42
N HIS A 14 8.94 0.00 -9.13
CA HIS A 14 10.39 -0.16 -9.02
C HIS A 14 11.02 0.80 -8.02
N ASP A 15 10.27 1.77 -7.50
CA ASP A 15 10.75 2.65 -6.44
C ASP A 15 10.94 1.86 -5.13
N ARG A 16 12.21 1.61 -4.79
CA ARG A 16 12.61 0.92 -3.56
C ARG A 16 12.34 1.74 -2.30
N ARG A 17 12.12 3.06 -2.40
CA ARG A 17 11.81 3.94 -1.27
C ARG A 17 10.31 4.02 -0.97
N ARG A 18 9.46 3.45 -1.83
CA ARG A 18 8.00 3.45 -1.69
C ARG A 18 7.50 2.96 -0.33
N GLU A 19 8.14 1.92 0.20
CA GLU A 19 7.80 1.30 1.49
C GLU A 19 8.83 1.63 2.58
N ALA A 20 9.63 2.70 2.41
CA ALA A 20 10.66 3.07 3.36
C ALA A 20 10.03 3.25 4.77
N PRO A 21 10.46 2.44 5.77
CA PRO A 21 9.88 2.51 7.12
C PRO A 21 10.08 3.88 7.78
N ALA A 22 11.15 4.58 7.42
CA ALA A 22 11.50 5.91 7.94
C ALA A 22 10.92 7.08 7.11
N ALA A 23 10.07 6.82 6.11
CA ALA A 23 9.46 7.92 5.36
C ALA A 23 8.45 8.69 6.22
N PRO A 24 8.38 10.04 6.09
CA PRO A 24 7.49 10.89 6.88
C PRO A 24 6.01 10.46 6.82
N ASP A 25 5.22 10.84 7.82
CA ASP A 25 3.80 10.48 7.95
C ASP A 25 2.90 11.17 6.90
N GLU A 26 3.41 12.18 6.21
CA GLU A 26 2.76 12.82 5.07
C GLU A 26 2.88 11.97 3.79
N VAL A 27 3.73 10.95 3.80
CA VAL A 27 3.88 10.04 2.67
C VAL A 27 2.84 8.93 2.78
N TRP A 28 1.81 9.03 1.94
CA TRP A 28 0.74 8.04 1.88
C TRP A 28 1.27 6.65 1.51
N ARG A 29 0.70 5.61 2.10
CA ARG A 29 1.02 4.20 1.87
C ARG A 29 -0.08 3.54 1.07
N VAL A 30 0.31 2.57 0.23
CA VAL A 30 -0.65 1.82 -0.57
C VAL A 30 -1.23 0.67 0.23
N VAL A 31 -2.55 0.57 0.24
CA VAL A 31 -3.32 -0.57 0.76
C VAL A 31 -3.95 -1.31 -0.43
N ARG A 32 -3.99 -2.65 -0.34
CA ARG A 32 -4.45 -3.56 -1.40
C ARG A 32 -5.53 -4.49 -0.87
N GLY A 33 -6.33 -5.03 -1.78
CA GLY A 33 -7.25 -6.14 -1.50
C GLY A 33 -8.68 -5.73 -1.13
N GLY A 34 -8.92 -4.44 -0.85
CA GLY A 34 -10.22 -3.95 -0.42
C GLY A 34 -10.64 -4.45 0.97
N SER A 35 -11.84 -4.07 1.38
CA SER A 35 -12.47 -4.40 2.65
C SER A 35 -13.92 -4.84 2.46
N TRP A 36 -14.60 -5.23 3.54
CA TRP A 36 -16.04 -5.57 3.51
C TRP A 36 -16.95 -4.35 3.25
N LEU A 37 -16.43 -3.13 3.32
CA LEU A 37 -17.17 -1.91 2.97
C LEU A 37 -17.13 -1.61 1.47
N ASP A 38 -16.20 -2.24 0.74
CA ASP A 38 -15.95 -1.94 -0.65
C ASP A 38 -16.83 -2.76 -1.60
N PRO A 39 -17.23 -2.20 -2.76
CA PRO A 39 -17.86 -2.97 -3.82
C PRO A 39 -16.99 -4.16 -4.24
N ARG A 40 -17.62 -5.27 -4.65
CA ARG A 40 -16.92 -6.48 -5.13
C ARG A 40 -15.85 -6.19 -6.19
N GLY A 41 -16.03 -5.15 -7.00
CA GLY A 41 -15.06 -4.72 -8.01
C GLY A 41 -13.70 -4.33 -7.43
N ASP A 42 -13.69 -3.81 -6.20
CA ASP A 42 -12.51 -3.21 -5.55
C ASP A 42 -11.73 -4.21 -4.69
N ALA A 43 -12.32 -5.37 -4.39
CA ALA A 43 -11.68 -6.48 -3.67
C ALA A 43 -10.72 -7.29 -4.58
N ARG A 44 -9.74 -6.60 -5.19
CA ARG A 44 -8.81 -7.18 -6.17
C ARG A 44 -7.36 -6.79 -5.86
N CYS A 45 -6.41 -7.62 -6.27
CA CYS A 45 -4.97 -7.38 -6.05
C CYS A 45 -4.43 -6.15 -6.82
N GLY A 46 -5.08 -5.79 -7.93
CA GLY A 46 -4.70 -4.65 -8.77
C GLY A 46 -5.17 -3.29 -8.26
N VAL A 47 -6.17 -3.25 -7.38
CA VAL A 47 -6.72 -2.01 -6.83
C VAL A 47 -5.73 -1.42 -5.83
N ARG A 48 -5.44 -0.13 -5.96
CA ARG A 48 -4.46 0.61 -5.15
C ARG A 48 -5.16 1.78 -4.46
N ARG A 49 -5.48 1.62 -3.18
CA ARG A 49 -5.94 2.73 -2.34
C ARG A 49 -4.75 3.32 -1.59
N TRP A 50 -4.84 4.59 -1.26
CA TRP A 50 -3.82 5.29 -0.51
C TRP A 50 -4.39 5.72 0.83
N TYR A 51 -3.65 5.48 1.90
CA TYR A 51 -3.97 5.95 3.25
C TYR A 51 -2.73 6.50 3.91
N ARG A 52 -2.90 7.43 4.86
CA ARG A 52 -1.78 7.87 5.70
C ARG A 52 -1.35 6.72 6.64
N PRO A 53 -0.06 6.61 7.00
CA PRO A 53 0.45 5.54 7.87
C PRO A 53 -0.12 5.57 9.30
N ASP A 54 -0.63 6.71 9.75
CA ASP A 54 -1.33 6.90 11.03
C ASP A 54 -2.82 6.54 10.98
N GLY A 55 -3.36 6.15 9.82
CA GLY A 55 -4.75 5.69 9.69
C GLY A 55 -5.02 4.42 10.49
N ARG A 56 -6.15 4.40 11.23
CA ARG A 56 -6.57 3.28 12.11
C ARG A 56 -8.03 2.87 11.89
N ASP A 57 -8.53 3.04 10.67
CA ASP A 57 -9.91 2.66 10.32
C ASP A 57 -10.11 1.15 10.49
N GLY A 58 -11.29 0.74 10.98
CA GLY A 58 -11.62 -0.66 11.22
C GLY A 58 -11.57 -1.53 9.97
N SER A 59 -11.72 -0.94 8.78
CA SER A 59 -11.61 -1.62 7.48
C SER A 59 -10.17 -1.83 7.00
N LEU A 60 -9.16 -1.37 7.75
CA LEU A 60 -7.74 -1.52 7.45
C LEU A 60 -7.11 -2.68 8.24
N GLY A 61 -6.18 -3.38 7.59
CA GLY A 61 -5.42 -4.47 8.20
C GLY A 61 -4.08 -4.70 7.51
N PHE A 62 -3.33 -5.69 7.99
CA PHE A 62 -2.04 -6.08 7.43
C PHE A 62 -1.89 -7.61 7.33
N ARG A 63 -1.04 -8.06 6.41
CA ARG A 63 -0.59 -9.45 6.30
C ARG A 63 0.92 -9.47 6.46
N VAL A 64 1.41 -10.31 7.36
CA VAL A 64 2.85 -10.48 7.59
C VAL A 64 3.43 -11.36 6.47
N VAL A 65 4.61 -10.99 5.97
CA VAL A 65 5.38 -11.75 4.98
C VAL A 65 6.74 -12.10 5.59
N LEU A 66 7.12 -13.37 5.52
CA LEU A 66 8.43 -13.85 5.95
C LEU A 66 9.38 -13.87 4.74
N ARG A 67 10.65 -13.46 4.92
CA ARG A 67 11.66 -13.46 3.82
C ARG A 67 12.02 -14.88 3.36
N SER A 68 11.95 -15.85 4.26
CA SER A 68 12.18 -17.27 4.01
C SER A 68 11.58 -18.06 5.16
N SER A 69 10.89 -19.17 4.86
CA SER A 69 10.65 -20.19 5.89
C SER A 69 11.98 -20.90 6.13
N PRO A 70 12.43 -21.14 7.38
CA PRO A 70 13.50 -22.07 7.63
C PRO A 70 13.01 -23.46 7.23
N VAL A 71 13.20 -23.82 5.97
CA VAL A 71 13.10 -25.21 5.53
C VAL A 71 14.45 -25.82 5.86
N LEU A 72 14.50 -26.63 6.92
CA LEU A 72 15.66 -27.48 7.14
C LEU A 72 15.81 -28.38 5.90
N PRO A 73 17.01 -28.48 5.29
CA PRO A 73 17.23 -29.47 4.24
C PRO A 73 16.93 -30.86 4.82
N LEU A 74 16.23 -31.69 4.03
CA LEU A 74 16.01 -33.10 4.31
C LEU A 74 17.34 -33.86 4.37
#